data_AF-A0A0W0VUU6-F1
#
_entry.id   AF-A0A0W0VUU6-F1
#
_cell.length_a   1.000
_cell.length_b   1.000
_cell.length_c   1.000
_cell.angle_alpha   90.00
_cell.angle_beta   90.00
_cell.angle_gamma   90.00
#
_symmetry.space_group_name_H-M   'P 1'
#
loop_
_entity.id
_entity.type
_entity.pdbx_description
1 polymer ?
#
loop_
_entity_poly.entity_id
_entity_poly.type
_entity_poly.pdbx_seq_one_letter_code
_entity_poly.pdbx_strand_id
1 'polypeptide(L)'
;MAFEEYFEEFSSDVQDFFANVTTFEEAYARAEKHKYGFLARNQKLIQKRYDLIYEQLKKEQLKKDKINRDAFWFYCYYCCIMLQNCHRFYGQEEEAKKLIKARVQIKQRALKDEQSNHDSFIAYLGEKFSDALIDLLKAPTRVSKTRDYVAAGNLERIYWYFCRTTITKSFLLARELQWLDRLGSALGRNIDADRIISILERPNPTLRVLSVGFFAFRFILNGAMLIKHTYGSKEEREDESYDWWMRLKGELYKRHPSMVNDIVWGTVNFITNYNSLVGIPDPTAGWIVAGFLFFDFAWLVYQRYLEEQEYRAQKSQLEREWCQAKDELTSCLEQLKNEDLKKEERDRLHARCEFLSAHIASLKKQSDQLDISWGALSSTFWFNSAAALLLAAGFTASMVLTAPVMVLACYAICTFAVAMYLSADAFKKYQEKNLQFEYANIHKDEMTPVEMAKVMKDYNQARNEFILTMAKNVLMPTLFIVTFAVCWEAALVLTAAYIGYQLYNAYTKYTETKENNENQGLTPSPSCV
;
A
#
# COMPACT_ATOMS: atom_id res chain seq x y z
N MET A 1 12.29 11.47 -20.84
CA MET A 1 12.53 12.91 -21.01
C MET A 1 12.32 13.73 -19.74
N ALA A 2 11.12 13.87 -19.14
CA ALA A 2 11.04 14.63 -17.86
C ALA A 2 11.78 13.95 -16.70
N PHE A 3 11.88 12.62 -16.67
CA PHE A 3 12.49 11.91 -15.54
C PHE A 3 14.04 11.95 -15.54
N GLU A 4 14.71 11.99 -16.70
CA GLU A 4 16.17 11.81 -16.78
C GLU A 4 16.99 12.95 -16.15
N GLU A 5 16.59 14.21 -16.38
CA GLU A 5 17.29 15.39 -15.90
C GLU A 5 17.20 15.54 -14.37
N TYR A 6 16.11 15.08 -13.74
CA TYR A 6 15.95 15.10 -12.27
C TYR A 6 16.82 14.05 -11.58
N PHE A 7 17.19 12.98 -12.27
CA PHE A 7 17.99 11.91 -11.67
C PHE A 7 19.45 12.31 -11.48
N GLU A 8 20.01 13.17 -12.33
CA GLU A 8 21.40 13.58 -12.23
C GLU A 8 21.64 14.47 -11.00
N GLU A 9 20.73 15.42 -10.74
CA GLU A 9 20.81 16.30 -9.58
C GLU A 9 20.71 15.50 -8.26
N PHE A 10 19.78 14.54 -8.17
CA PHE A 10 19.66 13.68 -6.99
C PHE A 10 20.85 12.72 -6.84
N SER A 11 21.28 12.07 -7.91
CA SER A 11 22.43 11.15 -7.88
C SER A 11 23.71 11.86 -7.46
N SER A 12 23.94 13.09 -7.95
CA SER A 12 25.08 13.92 -7.55
C SER A 12 25.02 14.26 -6.07
N ASP A 13 23.84 14.59 -5.52
CA ASP A 13 23.67 14.84 -4.09
C ASP A 13 23.99 13.61 -3.23
N VAL A 14 23.55 12.42 -3.66
CA VAL A 14 23.86 11.16 -2.97
C VAL A 14 25.37 10.88 -2.94
N GLN A 15 26.05 11.07 -4.07
CA GLN A 15 27.50 10.88 -4.16
C GLN A 15 28.25 11.86 -3.25
N ASP A 16 27.87 13.14 -3.31
CA ASP A 16 28.46 14.18 -2.50
C ASP A 16 28.19 13.97 -1.00
N PHE A 17 27.01 13.45 -0.63
CA PHE A 17 26.72 13.02 0.73
C PHE A 17 27.72 11.97 1.21
N PHE A 18 27.86 10.87 0.47
CA PHE A 18 28.74 9.76 0.88
C PHE A 18 30.24 10.10 0.78
N ALA A 19 30.61 11.13 0.02
CA ALA A 19 31.97 11.64 -0.03
C ALA A 19 32.32 12.52 1.19
N ASN A 20 31.39 13.35 1.64
CA ASN A 20 31.71 14.48 2.52
C ASN A 20 31.01 14.46 3.90
N VAL A 21 30.02 13.59 4.14
CA VAL A 21 29.26 13.56 5.40
C VAL A 21 29.71 12.39 6.27
N THR A 22 30.17 12.71 7.48
CA THR A 22 30.70 11.75 8.46
C THR A 22 30.02 11.82 9.82
N THR A 23 29.14 12.79 10.05
CA THR A 23 28.42 12.99 11.33
C THR A 23 26.94 13.31 11.13
N PHE A 24 26.14 13.15 12.20
CA PHE A 24 24.72 13.54 12.19
C PHE A 24 24.52 15.05 12.03
N GLU A 25 25.43 15.84 12.57
CA GLU A 25 25.41 17.31 12.50
C GLU A 25 25.68 17.79 11.07
N GLU A 26 26.62 17.17 10.37
CA GLU A 26 26.87 17.41 8.93
C GLU A 26 25.68 16.97 8.08
N ALA A 27 25.11 15.80 8.36
CA ALA A 27 23.90 15.31 7.69
C ALA A 27 22.72 16.29 7.89
N TYR A 28 22.54 16.81 9.10
CA TYR A 28 21.53 17.83 9.39
C TYR A 28 21.77 19.13 8.62
N ALA A 29 22.99 19.68 8.74
CA ALA A 29 23.35 20.94 8.09
C ALA A 29 23.24 20.86 6.57
N ARG A 30 23.53 19.69 5.97
CA ARG A 30 23.33 19.45 4.55
C ARG A 30 21.83 19.38 4.20
N ALA A 31 21.03 18.60 4.92
CA ALA A 31 19.60 18.45 4.65
C ALA A 31 18.86 19.80 4.64
N GLU A 32 19.22 20.72 5.55
CA GLU A 32 18.65 22.07 5.63
C GLU A 32 19.00 22.98 4.44
N LYS A 33 20.07 22.66 3.68
CA LYS A 33 20.43 23.44 2.48
C LYS A 33 19.50 23.14 1.30
N HIS A 34 18.80 22.01 1.30
CA HIS A 34 17.93 21.64 0.18
C HIS A 34 16.65 22.46 0.20
N LYS A 35 16.52 23.33 -0.80
CA LYS A 35 15.32 24.14 -1.02
C LYS A 35 14.15 23.29 -1.51
N TYR A 36 12.95 23.88 -1.45
CA TYR A 36 11.72 23.24 -1.90
C TYR A 36 11.81 22.68 -3.32
N GLY A 37 12.40 23.43 -4.26
CA GLY A 37 12.52 23.00 -5.66
C GLY A 37 13.22 21.64 -5.81
N PHE A 38 14.30 21.39 -5.09
CA PHE A 38 14.97 20.08 -5.08
C PHE A 38 14.10 19.01 -4.42
N LEU A 39 13.56 19.30 -3.25
CA LEU A 39 12.79 18.38 -2.42
C LEU A 39 11.50 17.90 -3.10
N ALA A 40 10.76 18.80 -3.75
CA ALA A 40 9.52 18.50 -4.45
C ALA A 40 9.75 17.60 -5.68
N ARG A 41 10.83 17.86 -6.42
CA ARG A 41 11.22 17.08 -7.61
C ARG A 41 11.66 15.68 -7.23
N ASN A 42 12.36 15.55 -6.09
CA ASN A 42 12.99 14.30 -5.67
C ASN A 42 12.23 13.55 -4.57
N GLN A 43 11.07 14.03 -4.10
CA GLN A 43 10.36 13.45 -2.95
C GLN A 43 10.16 11.93 -3.07
N LYS A 44 9.67 11.45 -4.23
CA LYS A 44 9.44 10.01 -4.46
C LYS A 44 10.75 9.21 -4.39
N LEU A 45 11.84 9.75 -4.90
CA LEU A 45 13.16 9.11 -4.90
C LEU A 45 13.74 9.07 -3.50
N ILE A 46 13.66 10.19 -2.77
CA ILE A 46 14.09 10.28 -1.37
C ILE A 46 13.31 9.27 -0.51
N GLN A 47 11.98 9.19 -0.68
CA GLN A 47 11.14 8.26 0.06
C GLN A 47 11.55 6.81 -0.21
N LYS A 48 11.63 6.42 -1.49
CA LYS A 48 11.99 5.04 -1.84
C LYS A 48 13.40 4.69 -1.40
N ARG A 49 14.36 5.61 -1.54
CA ARG A 49 15.75 5.38 -1.10
C ARG A 49 15.82 5.23 0.42
N TYR A 50 15.09 6.06 1.16
CA TYR A 50 14.94 5.92 2.61
C TYR A 50 14.37 4.55 2.97
N ASP A 51 13.26 4.14 2.35
CA ASP A 51 12.59 2.88 2.65
C ASP A 51 13.51 1.67 2.37
N LEU A 52 14.21 1.68 1.23
CA LEU A 52 15.15 0.61 0.84
C LEU A 52 16.31 0.49 1.84
N ILE A 53 16.98 1.60 2.15
CA ILE A 53 18.15 1.58 3.05
C ILE A 53 17.71 1.29 4.49
N TYR A 54 16.59 1.86 4.94
CA TYR A 54 16.10 1.64 6.30
C TYR A 54 15.71 0.18 6.53
N GLU A 55 14.98 -0.44 5.59
CA GLU A 55 14.64 -1.86 5.66
C GLU A 55 15.89 -2.75 5.52
N GLN A 56 16.86 -2.37 4.69
CA GLN A 56 18.15 -3.04 4.62
C GLN A 56 18.86 -3.03 5.98
N LEU A 57 19.01 -1.84 6.60
CA LEU A 57 19.70 -1.66 7.88
C LEU A 57 19.01 -2.42 9.01
N LYS A 58 17.68 -2.42 9.04
CA LYS A 58 16.89 -3.18 10.01
C LYS A 58 17.10 -4.69 9.89
N LYS A 59 17.20 -5.21 8.66
CA LYS A 59 17.50 -6.64 8.41
C LYS A 59 18.96 -6.97 8.75
N GLU A 60 19.88 -6.08 8.43
CA GLU A 60 21.32 -6.25 8.69
C GLU A 60 21.69 -6.09 10.15
N GLN A 61 20.91 -5.35 10.95
CA GLN A 61 21.09 -5.23 12.41
C GLN A 61 21.22 -6.59 13.12
N LEU A 62 20.63 -7.63 12.54
CA LEU A 62 20.71 -9.03 12.98
C LEU A 62 22.07 -9.72 12.70
N LYS A 63 22.92 -9.15 11.84
CA LYS A 63 24.26 -9.63 11.51
C LYS A 63 25.30 -8.71 12.17
N LYS A 64 26.21 -9.29 12.97
CA LYS A 64 27.16 -8.58 13.84
C LYS A 64 28.40 -8.00 13.13
N ASP A 65 28.54 -8.21 11.82
CA ASP A 65 29.76 -7.82 11.12
C ASP A 65 29.78 -6.35 10.71
N LYS A 66 30.87 -5.69 11.12
CA LYS A 66 31.17 -4.28 10.93
C LYS A 66 31.80 -4.06 9.56
N ILE A 67 31.37 -3.00 8.86
CA ILE A 67 32.15 -1.81 8.46
C ILE A 67 31.19 -0.82 7.77
N ASN A 68 31.31 0.48 8.07
CA ASN A 68 30.56 1.62 7.53
C ASN A 68 29.03 1.65 7.66
N ARG A 69 28.47 0.99 8.69
CA ARG A 69 27.05 1.08 9.04
C ARG A 69 26.58 2.52 9.34
N ASP A 70 27.47 3.31 9.92
CA ASP A 70 27.14 4.64 10.42
C ASP A 70 26.84 5.62 9.27
N ALA A 71 27.59 5.54 8.17
CA ALA A 71 27.33 6.35 6.96
C ALA A 71 25.92 6.11 6.39
N PHE A 72 25.44 4.87 6.37
CA PHE A 72 24.09 4.55 5.92
C PHE A 72 23.02 4.99 6.92
N TRP A 73 23.29 4.92 8.23
CA TRP A 73 22.39 5.48 9.25
C TRP A 73 22.32 7.01 9.15
N PHE A 74 23.45 7.69 8.92
CA PHE A 74 23.48 9.14 8.66
C PHE A 74 22.67 9.47 7.41
N TYR A 75 22.77 8.64 6.37
CA TYR A 75 22.00 8.84 5.15
C TYR A 75 20.50 8.61 5.35
N CYS A 76 20.08 7.59 6.11
CA CYS A 76 18.67 7.44 6.50
C CYS A 76 18.17 8.64 7.32
N TYR A 77 18.98 9.16 8.22
CA TYR A 77 18.68 10.36 9.01
C TYR A 77 18.54 11.61 8.13
N TYR A 78 19.45 11.77 7.17
CA TYR A 78 19.44 12.80 6.15
C TYR A 78 18.15 12.76 5.31
N CYS A 79 17.79 11.59 4.76
CA CYS A 79 16.53 11.42 4.04
C CYS A 79 15.30 11.71 4.92
N CYS A 80 15.31 11.32 6.19
CA CYS A 80 14.23 11.64 7.14
C CYS A 80 14.01 13.15 7.27
N ILE A 81 15.08 13.96 7.33
CA ILE A 81 14.97 15.42 7.42
C ILE A 81 14.45 15.99 6.12
N MET A 82 14.95 15.54 4.98
CA MET A 82 14.44 15.97 3.68
C MET A 82 12.95 15.65 3.50
N LEU A 83 12.51 14.44 3.87
CA LEU A 83 11.10 14.05 3.86
C LEU A 83 10.28 14.86 4.86
N GLN A 84 10.80 15.11 6.05
CA GLN A 84 10.15 15.95 7.05
C GLN A 84 9.91 17.36 6.49
N ASN A 85 10.90 17.93 5.81
CA ASN A 85 10.79 19.23 5.16
C ASN A 85 9.77 19.17 4.02
N CYS A 86 9.79 18.14 3.16
CA CYS A 86 8.72 17.89 2.18
C CYS A 86 7.33 17.89 2.84
N HIS A 87 7.12 17.13 3.91
CA HIS A 87 5.82 17.05 4.56
C HIS A 87 5.38 18.38 5.18
N ARG A 88 6.31 19.16 5.76
CA ARG A 88 6.03 20.51 6.28
C ARG A 88 5.62 21.47 5.18
N PHE A 89 6.33 21.48 4.06
CA PHE A 89 5.97 22.23 2.85
C PHE A 89 4.55 21.90 2.38
N TYR A 90 4.19 20.61 2.40
CA TYR A 90 2.84 20.16 2.07
C TYR A 90 1.79 20.40 3.18
N GLY A 91 2.15 21.02 4.31
CA GLY A 91 1.26 21.25 5.46
C GLY A 91 0.80 19.97 6.14
N GLN A 92 1.61 18.91 6.09
CA GLN A 92 1.36 17.58 6.63
C GLN A 92 2.14 17.37 7.95
N GLU A 93 1.87 18.22 8.94
CA GLU A 93 2.58 18.25 10.24
C GLU A 93 2.60 16.90 10.98
N GLU A 94 1.57 16.07 10.79
CA GLU A 94 1.48 14.77 11.47
C GLU A 94 2.42 13.72 10.87
N GLU A 95 2.58 13.72 9.54
CA GLU A 95 3.58 12.88 8.88
C GLU A 95 4.99 13.37 9.18
N ALA A 96 5.18 14.70 9.25
CA ALA A 96 6.44 15.29 9.71
C ALA A 96 6.78 14.86 11.16
N LYS A 97 5.79 14.82 12.07
CA LYS A 97 5.98 14.31 13.44
C LYS A 97 6.36 12.83 13.48
N LYS A 98 5.77 11.99 12.63
CA LYS A 98 6.17 10.57 12.53
C LYS A 98 7.63 10.43 12.09
N LEU A 99 8.06 11.25 11.12
CA LEU A 99 9.46 11.27 10.67
C LEU A 99 10.40 11.82 11.74
N ILE A 100 9.97 12.76 12.58
CA ILE A 100 10.73 13.18 13.76
C ILE A 100 10.92 12.01 14.74
N LYS A 101 9.87 11.22 15.01
CA LYS A 101 9.99 10.01 15.84
C LYS A 101 10.96 8.99 15.22
N ALA A 102 10.84 8.73 13.91
CA ALA A 102 11.75 7.84 13.19
C ALA A 102 13.21 8.35 13.25
N ARG A 103 13.42 9.65 13.09
CA ARG A 103 14.72 10.32 13.19
C ARG A 103 15.34 10.16 14.58
N VAL A 104 14.56 10.31 15.65
CA VAL A 104 15.00 10.07 17.02
C VAL A 104 15.39 8.61 17.22
N GLN A 105 14.57 7.66 16.73
CA GLN A 105 14.88 6.24 16.79
C GLN A 105 16.15 5.89 16.02
N ILE A 106 16.38 6.47 14.84
CA ILE A 106 17.61 6.29 14.05
C ILE A 106 18.82 6.80 14.85
N LYS A 107 18.74 8.01 15.42
CA LYS A 107 19.85 8.58 16.22
C LYS A 107 20.14 7.73 17.47
N GLN A 108 19.10 7.28 18.18
CA GLN A 108 19.23 6.40 19.36
C GLN A 108 19.83 5.04 19.00
N ARG A 109 19.38 4.42 17.90
CA ARG A 109 19.87 3.11 17.44
C ARG A 109 21.30 3.16 16.93
N ALA A 110 21.69 4.25 16.27
CA ALA A 110 23.08 4.46 15.82
C ALA A 110 24.05 4.69 16.99
N LEU A 111 23.59 5.31 18.08
CA LEU A 111 24.42 5.68 19.23
C LEU A 111 24.50 4.61 20.34
N LYS A 112 23.92 3.41 20.12
CA LYS A 112 23.85 2.29 21.08
C LYS A 112 23.27 2.71 22.44
N ASP A 113 21.96 2.92 22.48
CA ASP A 113 21.19 2.63 23.70
C ASP A 113 19.90 1.92 23.31
N GLU A 114 19.78 0.65 23.70
CA GLU A 114 18.56 -0.13 23.54
C GLU A 114 17.69 0.07 24.79
N GLN A 115 16.65 0.87 24.66
CA GLN A 115 15.52 0.83 25.58
C GLN A 115 14.25 0.50 24.78
N SER A 116 13.87 -0.77 24.80
CA SER A 116 12.53 -1.19 24.38
C SER A 116 11.56 -0.85 25.51
N ASN A 117 10.79 0.22 25.34
CA ASN A 117 9.64 0.44 26.21
C ASN A 117 8.60 -0.64 25.89
N HIS A 118 8.29 -1.47 26.88
CA HIS A 118 7.27 -2.51 26.77
C HIS A 118 5.90 -1.93 27.11
N ASP A 119 5.08 -1.70 26.10
CA ASP A 119 3.67 -1.42 26.33
C ASP A 119 2.90 -2.72 26.58
N SER A 120 1.95 -2.69 27.52
CA SER A 120 1.02 -3.80 27.73
C SER A 120 0.08 -3.94 26.53
N PHE A 121 -0.42 -5.15 26.24
CA PHE A 121 -1.37 -5.38 25.13
C PHE A 121 -2.61 -4.46 25.20
N ILE A 122 -3.08 -4.18 26.43
CA ILE A 122 -4.21 -3.27 26.66
C ILE A 122 -3.83 -1.81 26.37
N ALA A 123 -2.59 -1.41 26.65
CA ALA A 123 -2.08 -0.09 26.24
C ALA A 123 -1.92 0.00 24.72
N TYR A 124 -1.38 -1.03 24.07
CA TYR A 124 -1.28 -1.12 22.60
C TYR A 124 -2.65 -1.09 21.91
N LEU A 125 -3.63 -1.86 22.41
CA LEU A 125 -5.02 -1.82 21.93
C LEU A 125 -5.66 -0.46 22.20
N GLY A 126 -5.51 0.07 23.41
CA GLY A 126 -6.05 1.36 23.82
C GLY A 126 -5.51 2.49 22.95
N GLU A 127 -4.21 2.50 22.66
CA GLU A 127 -3.56 3.45 21.76
C GLU A 127 -4.06 3.27 20.33
N LYS A 128 -4.09 2.05 19.78
CA LYS A 128 -4.58 1.79 18.41
C LYS A 128 -6.06 2.15 18.23
N PHE A 129 -6.91 1.83 19.20
CA PHE A 129 -8.34 2.16 19.15
C PHE A 129 -8.58 3.65 19.39
N SER A 130 -7.89 4.26 20.35
CA SER A 130 -7.94 5.70 20.59
C SER A 130 -7.45 6.47 19.37
N ASP A 131 -6.32 6.09 18.78
CA ASP A 131 -5.78 6.70 17.57
C ASP A 131 -6.75 6.53 16.39
N ALA A 132 -7.36 5.36 16.22
CA ALA A 132 -8.36 5.14 15.17
C ALA A 132 -9.63 5.98 15.39
N LEU A 133 -10.12 6.11 16.62
CA LEU A 133 -11.28 6.94 16.97
C LEU A 133 -10.99 8.43 16.85
N ILE A 134 -9.85 8.87 17.36
CA ILE A 134 -9.35 10.25 17.22
C ILE A 134 -9.12 10.55 15.73
N ASP A 135 -8.58 9.61 14.96
CA ASP A 135 -8.41 9.76 13.51
C ASP A 135 -9.75 9.82 12.79
N LEU A 136 -10.75 9.04 13.19
CA LEU A 136 -12.11 9.09 12.65
C LEU A 136 -12.77 10.44 12.96
N LEU A 137 -12.63 10.93 14.20
CA LEU A 137 -13.16 12.21 14.65
C LEU A 137 -12.45 13.41 14.01
N LYS A 138 -11.14 13.29 13.76
CA LYS A 138 -10.33 14.30 13.05
C LYS A 138 -10.41 14.14 11.54
N ALA A 139 -10.96 13.05 11.01
CA ALA A 139 -11.05 12.78 9.58
C ALA A 139 -11.67 13.95 8.79
N PRO A 140 -12.77 14.59 9.23
CA PRO A 140 -13.37 15.72 8.52
C PRO A 140 -12.42 16.92 8.35
N THR A 141 -11.43 17.06 9.23
CA THR A 141 -10.42 18.13 9.16
C THR A 141 -9.22 17.76 8.25
N ARG A 142 -9.14 16.51 7.79
CA ARG A 142 -8.05 15.98 6.95
C ARG A 142 -8.60 15.52 5.60
N VAL A 143 -8.46 16.38 4.59
CA VAL A 143 -8.96 16.17 3.21
C VAL A 143 -8.51 14.82 2.63
N SER A 144 -7.26 14.41 2.83
CA SER A 144 -6.73 13.13 2.33
C SER A 144 -7.40 11.91 2.99
N LYS A 145 -7.57 11.92 4.31
CA LYS A 145 -8.25 10.83 5.03
C LYS A 145 -9.72 10.74 4.68
N THR A 146 -10.41 11.89 4.58
CA THR A 146 -11.81 11.93 4.13
C THR A 146 -11.95 11.32 2.74
N ARG A 147 -11.04 11.65 1.81
CA ARG A 147 -11.01 11.06 0.46
C ARG A 147 -10.87 9.52 0.51
N ASP A 148 -10.00 9.02 1.39
CA ASP A 148 -9.76 7.57 1.51
C ASP A 148 -10.99 6.84 2.09
N TYR A 149 -11.67 7.42 3.08
CA TYR A 149 -12.94 6.89 3.59
C TYR A 149 -14.04 6.89 2.54
N VAL A 150 -14.12 7.93 1.71
CA VAL A 150 -15.09 8.01 0.61
C VAL A 150 -14.80 6.95 -0.45
N ALA A 151 -13.53 6.69 -0.76
CA ALA A 151 -13.14 5.62 -1.67
C ALA A 151 -13.51 4.24 -1.11
N ALA A 152 -13.23 3.99 0.17
CA ALA A 152 -13.61 2.75 0.86
C ALA A 152 -15.13 2.55 0.89
N GLY A 153 -15.88 3.58 1.29
CA GLY A 153 -17.34 3.53 1.31
C GLY A 153 -17.96 3.29 -0.05
N ASN A 154 -17.34 3.79 -1.13
CA ASN A 154 -17.78 3.49 -2.50
C ASN A 154 -17.56 2.02 -2.87
N LEU A 155 -16.43 1.43 -2.47
CA LEU A 155 -16.16 0.00 -2.69
C LEU A 155 -17.16 -0.87 -1.91
N GLU A 156 -17.42 -0.53 -0.65
CA GLU A 156 -18.44 -1.20 0.18
C GLU A 156 -19.85 -1.09 -0.41
N ARG A 157 -20.21 0.07 -0.98
CA ARG A 157 -21.48 0.27 -1.70
C ARG A 157 -21.61 -0.66 -2.91
N ILE A 158 -20.57 -0.74 -3.75
CA ILE A 158 -20.56 -1.64 -4.91
C ILE A 158 -20.70 -3.09 -4.45
N TYR A 159 -19.97 -3.43 -3.40
CA TYR A 159 -20.00 -4.77 -2.82
C TYR A 159 -21.39 -5.13 -2.28
N TRP A 160 -22.00 -4.24 -1.50
CA TRP A 160 -23.38 -4.40 -1.01
C TRP A 160 -24.35 -4.62 -2.17
N TYR A 161 -24.24 -3.83 -3.24
CA TYR A 161 -25.12 -3.95 -4.41
C TYR A 161 -25.08 -5.38 -5.01
N PHE A 162 -23.88 -5.94 -5.20
CA PHE A 162 -23.73 -7.27 -5.77
C PHE A 162 -24.12 -8.39 -4.81
N CYS A 163 -23.74 -8.30 -3.53
CA CYS A 163 -24.19 -9.24 -2.50
C CYS A 163 -25.71 -9.26 -2.40
N ARG A 164 -26.33 -8.09 -2.22
CA ARG A 164 -27.78 -7.94 -2.14
C ARG A 164 -28.47 -8.52 -3.36
N THR A 165 -28.00 -8.17 -4.57
CA THR A 165 -28.60 -8.67 -5.82
C THR A 165 -28.48 -10.18 -5.94
N THR A 166 -27.33 -10.75 -5.58
CA THR A 166 -27.13 -12.20 -5.53
C THR A 166 -28.13 -12.85 -4.56
N ILE A 167 -28.25 -12.32 -3.34
CA ILE A 167 -29.16 -12.83 -2.32
C ILE A 167 -30.62 -12.73 -2.77
N THR A 168 -31.05 -11.57 -3.27
CA THR A 168 -32.42 -11.37 -3.79
C THR A 168 -32.74 -12.39 -4.89
N LYS A 169 -31.83 -12.60 -5.85
CA LYS A 169 -32.02 -13.59 -6.93
C LYS A 169 -32.03 -15.02 -6.39
N SER A 170 -31.22 -15.34 -5.38
CA SER A 170 -31.27 -16.63 -4.69
C SER A 170 -32.61 -16.88 -4.01
N PHE A 171 -33.17 -15.90 -3.30
CA PHE A 171 -34.48 -16.03 -2.65
C PHE A 171 -35.62 -16.17 -3.67
N LEU A 172 -35.56 -15.44 -4.79
CA LEU A 172 -36.53 -15.58 -5.87
C LEU A 172 -36.49 -16.99 -6.49
N LEU A 173 -35.29 -17.50 -6.79
CA LEU A 173 -35.12 -18.85 -7.31
C LEU A 173 -35.55 -19.92 -6.29
N ALA A 174 -35.19 -19.75 -5.01
CA ALA A 174 -35.57 -20.68 -3.95
C ALA A 174 -37.09 -20.73 -3.74
N ARG A 175 -37.78 -19.59 -3.96
CA ARG A 175 -39.25 -19.52 -3.99
C ARG A 175 -39.81 -20.27 -5.21
N GLU A 176 -39.28 -20.01 -6.41
CA GLU A 176 -39.70 -20.70 -7.64
C GLU A 176 -39.53 -22.23 -7.54
N LEU A 177 -38.48 -22.69 -6.86
CA LEU A 177 -38.19 -24.11 -6.62
C LEU A 177 -38.93 -24.70 -5.40
N GLN A 178 -39.75 -23.91 -4.69
CA GLN A 178 -40.45 -24.29 -3.45
C GLN A 178 -39.51 -24.80 -2.34
N TRP A 179 -38.23 -24.43 -2.38
CA TRP A 179 -37.25 -24.84 -1.37
C TRP A 179 -37.53 -24.16 -0.03
N LEU A 180 -37.98 -22.91 -0.05
CA LEU A 180 -38.27 -22.14 1.16
C LEU A 180 -39.46 -22.72 1.94
N ASP A 181 -40.48 -23.24 1.25
CA ASP A 181 -41.64 -23.88 1.88
C ASP A 181 -41.26 -25.23 2.51
N ARG A 182 -40.38 -25.99 1.86
CA ARG A 182 -39.84 -27.25 2.41
C ARG A 182 -38.95 -27.00 3.63
N LEU A 183 -38.12 -25.97 3.57
CA LEU A 183 -37.22 -25.61 4.66
C LEU A 183 -38.01 -25.00 5.84
N GLY A 184 -39.04 -24.21 5.54
CA GLY A 184 -39.95 -23.64 6.52
C GLY A 184 -40.80 -24.69 7.25
N SER A 185 -41.30 -25.70 6.52
CA SER A 185 -42.01 -26.83 7.12
C SER A 185 -41.09 -27.71 7.98
N ALA A 186 -39.81 -27.87 7.62
CA ALA A 186 -38.82 -28.56 8.46
C ALA A 186 -38.43 -27.78 9.74
N LEU A 187 -38.43 -26.45 9.69
CA LEU A 187 -38.09 -25.58 10.83
C LEU A 187 -39.30 -25.06 11.63
N GLY A 188 -40.52 -25.45 11.26
CA GLY A 188 -41.76 -24.98 11.89
C GLY A 188 -42.01 -23.48 11.77
N ARG A 189 -41.46 -22.82 10.73
CA ARG A 189 -41.59 -21.37 10.50
C ARG A 189 -41.82 -21.07 9.02
N ASN A 190 -42.78 -20.21 8.70
CA ASN A 190 -42.94 -19.70 7.33
C ASN A 190 -41.87 -18.64 7.05
N ILE A 191 -40.99 -18.90 6.09
CA ILE A 191 -39.97 -17.95 5.63
C ILE A 191 -40.61 -17.08 4.54
N ASP A 192 -40.92 -15.83 4.88
CA ASP A 192 -41.48 -14.86 3.95
C ASP A 192 -40.39 -14.23 3.07
N ALA A 193 -40.21 -14.80 1.87
CA ALA A 193 -39.23 -14.36 0.90
C ALA A 193 -39.45 -12.90 0.45
N ASP A 194 -40.71 -12.48 0.27
CA ASP A 194 -41.06 -11.15 -0.22
C ASP A 194 -40.75 -10.08 0.83
N ARG A 195 -41.01 -10.38 2.11
CA ARG A 195 -40.59 -9.52 3.21
C ARG A 195 -39.07 -9.38 3.26
N ILE A 196 -38.32 -10.48 3.14
CA ILE A 196 -36.84 -10.46 3.12
C ILE A 196 -36.33 -9.60 1.96
N ILE A 197 -36.87 -9.79 0.76
CA ILE A 197 -36.49 -9.02 -0.43
C ILE A 197 -36.78 -7.52 -0.22
N SER A 198 -37.96 -7.17 0.32
CA SER A 198 -38.32 -5.77 0.57
C SER A 198 -37.37 -5.06 1.55
N ILE A 199 -36.91 -5.77 2.59
CA ILE A 199 -35.93 -5.26 3.56
C ILE A 199 -34.59 -5.00 2.85
N LEU A 200 -34.15 -5.95 2.01
CA LEU A 200 -32.89 -5.85 1.25
C LEU A 200 -32.91 -4.71 0.21
N GLU A 201 -34.07 -4.38 -0.36
CA GLU A 201 -34.21 -3.34 -1.37
C GLU A 201 -34.40 -1.93 -0.80
N ARG A 202 -34.78 -1.80 0.47
CA ARG A 202 -35.03 -0.51 1.13
C ARG A 202 -33.87 0.51 1.01
N PRO A 203 -32.58 0.11 1.06
CA PRO A 203 -31.48 1.07 0.92
C PRO A 203 -31.25 1.59 -0.52
N ASN A 204 -31.92 1.05 -1.54
CA ASN A 204 -31.63 1.36 -2.95
C ASN A 204 -31.64 2.86 -3.29
N PRO A 205 -32.60 3.69 -2.84
CA PRO A 205 -32.59 5.12 -3.15
C PRO A 205 -31.32 5.80 -2.62
N THR A 206 -30.92 5.47 -1.39
CA THR A 206 -29.70 5.99 -0.77
C THR A 206 -28.46 5.53 -1.54
N LEU A 207 -28.39 4.25 -1.93
CA LEU A 207 -27.25 3.71 -2.68
C LEU A 207 -27.11 4.35 -4.07
N ARG A 208 -28.22 4.72 -4.72
CA ARG A 208 -28.21 5.48 -5.98
C ARG A 208 -27.64 6.87 -5.79
N VAL A 209 -28.04 7.61 -4.75
CA VAL A 209 -27.45 8.92 -4.44
C VAL A 209 -25.96 8.80 -4.14
N LEU A 210 -25.58 7.85 -3.28
CA LEU A 210 -24.18 7.60 -2.92
C LEU A 210 -23.31 7.19 -4.11
N SER A 211 -23.91 6.54 -5.13
CA SER A 211 -23.19 6.16 -6.36
C SER A 211 -22.60 7.33 -7.11
N VAL A 212 -23.26 8.48 -7.09
CA VAL A 212 -22.77 9.71 -7.72
C VAL A 212 -22.03 10.55 -6.68
N GLY A 213 -22.59 10.66 -5.48
CA GLY A 213 -22.07 11.48 -4.40
C GLY A 213 -20.64 11.12 -4.00
N PHE A 214 -20.29 9.83 -3.91
CA PHE A 214 -18.93 9.44 -3.55
C PHE A 214 -17.89 9.84 -4.61
N PHE A 215 -18.15 9.62 -5.89
CA PHE A 215 -17.23 10.02 -6.96
C PHE A 215 -17.15 11.55 -7.08
N ALA A 216 -18.28 12.26 -7.04
CA ALA A 216 -18.30 13.72 -7.08
C ALA A 216 -17.55 14.33 -5.90
N PHE A 217 -17.77 13.83 -4.68
CA PHE A 217 -17.08 14.31 -3.50
C PHE A 217 -15.58 13.97 -3.54
N ARG A 218 -15.19 12.77 -3.97
CA ARG A 218 -13.78 12.41 -4.15
C ARG A 218 -13.09 13.28 -5.20
N PHE A 219 -13.78 13.62 -6.29
CA PHE A 219 -13.31 14.56 -7.30
C PHE A 219 -13.06 15.95 -6.71
N ILE A 220 -14.03 16.48 -5.96
CA ILE A 220 -13.92 17.79 -5.30
C ILE A 220 -12.74 17.81 -4.31
N LEU A 221 -12.57 16.77 -3.49
CA LEU A 221 -11.46 16.68 -2.55
C LEU A 221 -10.11 16.60 -3.27
N ASN A 222 -10.01 15.83 -4.35
CA ASN A 222 -8.79 15.77 -5.17
C ASN A 222 -8.51 17.12 -5.86
N GLY A 223 -9.53 17.81 -6.36
CA GLY A 223 -9.43 19.16 -6.92
C GLY A 223 -9.01 20.20 -5.88
N ALA A 224 -9.58 20.16 -4.69
CA ALA A 224 -9.19 21.03 -3.58
C ALA A 224 -7.73 20.81 -3.16
N MET A 225 -7.29 19.54 -3.10
CA MET A 225 -5.87 19.23 -2.87
C MET A 225 -4.97 19.68 -4.01
N LEU A 226 -5.39 19.51 -5.26
CA LEU A 226 -4.66 19.97 -6.44
C LEU A 226 -4.46 21.49 -6.39
N ILE A 227 -5.51 22.25 -6.09
CA ILE A 227 -5.45 23.71 -5.92
C ILE A 227 -4.54 24.05 -4.75
N LYS A 228 -4.77 23.47 -3.57
CA LYS A 228 -4.00 23.75 -2.35
C LYS A 228 -2.49 23.53 -2.56
N HIS A 229 -2.10 22.41 -3.15
CA HIS A 229 -0.69 22.06 -3.32
C HIS A 229 -0.03 22.72 -4.53
N THR A 230 -0.82 23.11 -5.54
CA THR A 230 -0.31 23.96 -6.64
C THR A 230 0.07 25.35 -6.15
N TYR A 231 -0.78 25.98 -5.31
CA TYR A 231 -0.54 27.36 -4.84
C TYR A 231 0.48 27.48 -3.71
N GLY A 232 0.71 26.40 -2.95
CA GLY A 232 1.72 26.40 -1.90
C GLY A 232 1.43 27.26 -0.67
N SER A 233 2.39 27.24 0.26
CA SER A 233 2.40 28.16 1.39
C SER A 233 2.87 29.57 0.96
N LYS A 234 2.76 30.55 1.85
CA LYS A 234 3.28 31.90 1.59
C LYS A 234 4.81 31.91 1.52
N GLU A 235 5.47 31.22 2.45
CA GLU A 235 6.92 31.07 2.52
C GLU A 235 7.48 30.41 1.24
N GLU A 236 6.78 29.41 0.69
CA GLU A 236 7.19 28.75 -0.56
C GLU A 236 7.11 29.67 -1.77
N ARG A 237 6.12 30.57 -1.82
CA ARG A 237 5.93 31.50 -2.93
C ARG A 237 6.96 32.63 -2.95
N GLU A 238 7.65 32.83 -1.83
CA GLU A 238 8.72 33.82 -1.69
C GLU A 238 10.10 33.22 -2.10
N ASP A 239 10.19 31.92 -2.37
CA ASP A 239 11.40 31.25 -2.89
C ASP A 239 11.57 31.51 -4.39
N GLU A 240 12.75 31.96 -4.82
CA GLU A 240 13.10 32.18 -6.23
C GLU A 240 12.97 30.92 -7.11
N SER A 241 13.05 29.73 -6.50
CA SER A 241 12.87 28.44 -7.19
C SER A 241 11.41 28.02 -7.37
N TYR A 242 10.44 28.87 -6.97
CA TYR A 242 9.02 28.57 -7.07
C TYR A 242 8.51 28.64 -8.52
N ASP A 243 8.17 27.48 -9.09
CA ASP A 243 7.45 27.37 -10.36
C ASP A 243 6.06 26.73 -10.16
N TRP A 244 5.02 27.56 -10.18
CA TRP A 244 3.63 27.12 -10.03
C TRP A 244 3.19 26.15 -11.12
N TRP A 245 3.71 26.28 -12.34
CA TRP A 245 3.32 25.44 -13.47
C TRP A 245 3.93 24.05 -13.33
N MET A 246 5.18 23.99 -12.89
CA MET A 246 5.82 22.73 -12.53
C MET A 246 5.09 22.03 -11.39
N ARG A 247 4.70 22.76 -10.34
CA ARG A 247 3.89 22.19 -9.24
C ARG A 247 2.53 21.69 -9.71
N LEU A 248 1.82 22.46 -10.54
CA LEU A 248 0.55 22.05 -11.11
C LEU A 248 0.68 20.74 -11.88
N LYS A 249 1.69 20.64 -12.77
CA LYS A 249 1.97 19.42 -13.53
C LYS A 249 2.28 18.23 -12.63
N GLY A 250 3.11 18.42 -11.60
CA GLY A 250 3.43 17.35 -10.64
C GLY A 250 2.22 16.89 -9.84
N GLU A 251 1.43 17.82 -9.32
CA GLU A 251 0.23 17.51 -8.54
C GLU A 251 -0.89 16.90 -9.39
N LEU A 252 -0.99 17.31 -10.66
CA LEU A 252 -1.91 16.74 -11.65
C LEU A 252 -1.47 15.33 -12.03
N TYR A 253 -0.19 15.10 -12.34
CA TYR A 253 0.35 13.76 -12.61
C TYR A 253 0.09 12.81 -11.44
N LYS A 254 0.25 13.29 -10.20
CA LYS A 254 -0.03 12.49 -8.99
C LYS A 254 -1.51 12.12 -8.80
N ARG A 255 -2.45 12.96 -9.24
CA ARG A 255 -3.89 12.79 -8.96
C ARG A 255 -4.74 12.39 -10.15
N HIS A 256 -4.24 12.55 -11.38
CA HIS A 256 -4.98 12.20 -12.59
C HIS A 256 -5.53 10.77 -12.57
N PRO A 257 -4.84 9.74 -12.00
CA PRO A 257 -5.37 8.38 -12.01
C PRO A 257 -6.68 8.26 -11.22
N SER A 258 -6.81 9.02 -10.13
CA SER A 258 -8.02 9.06 -9.31
C SER A 258 -9.07 10.03 -9.88
N MET A 259 -8.65 11.21 -10.34
CA MET A 259 -9.57 12.23 -10.84
C MET A 259 -10.28 11.83 -12.13
N VAL A 260 -9.57 11.18 -13.07
CA VAL A 260 -10.18 10.66 -14.30
C VAL A 260 -11.20 9.58 -13.96
N ASN A 261 -10.84 8.65 -13.07
CA ASN A 261 -11.75 7.63 -12.58
C ASN A 261 -13.00 8.24 -11.91
N ASP A 262 -12.83 9.32 -11.14
CA ASP A 262 -13.93 10.04 -10.50
C ASP A 262 -14.89 10.71 -11.50
N ILE A 263 -14.34 11.40 -12.50
CA ILE A 263 -15.15 12.05 -13.54
C ILE A 263 -15.92 10.99 -14.32
N VAL A 264 -15.23 9.94 -14.77
CA VAL A 264 -15.81 8.88 -15.59
C VAL A 264 -16.96 8.22 -14.84
N TRP A 265 -16.71 7.68 -13.64
CA TRP A 265 -17.75 6.96 -12.90
C TRP A 265 -18.81 7.87 -12.28
N GLY A 266 -18.47 9.10 -11.90
CA GLY A 266 -19.46 10.08 -11.47
C GLY A 266 -20.45 10.40 -12.59
N THR A 267 -19.95 10.59 -13.82
CA THR A 267 -20.77 10.85 -15.01
C THR A 267 -21.57 9.62 -15.42
N VAL A 268 -20.93 8.45 -15.50
CA VAL A 268 -21.60 7.20 -15.87
C VAL A 268 -22.70 6.87 -14.88
N ASN A 269 -22.43 6.91 -13.57
CA ASN A 269 -23.45 6.63 -12.55
C ASN A 269 -24.58 7.66 -12.56
N PHE A 270 -24.29 8.93 -12.85
CA PHE A 270 -25.33 9.93 -13.00
C PHE A 270 -26.26 9.59 -14.17
N ILE A 271 -25.69 9.33 -15.34
CA ILE A 271 -26.44 9.00 -16.55
C ILE A 271 -27.24 7.71 -16.40
N THR A 272 -26.67 6.68 -15.74
CA THR A 272 -27.29 5.35 -15.68
C THR A 272 -28.26 5.20 -14.51
N ASN A 273 -28.00 5.79 -13.34
CA ASN A 273 -28.91 5.69 -12.19
C ASN A 273 -30.04 6.72 -12.21
N TYR A 274 -29.86 7.81 -12.96
CA TYR A 274 -30.89 8.83 -13.22
C TYR A 274 -31.26 8.87 -14.71
N ASN A 275 -31.25 7.70 -15.35
CA ASN A 275 -31.56 7.53 -16.76
C ASN A 275 -32.94 8.08 -17.16
N SER A 276 -33.92 8.06 -16.26
CA SER A 276 -35.22 8.70 -16.47
C SER A 276 -35.13 10.23 -16.62
N LEU A 277 -34.18 10.89 -15.96
CA LEU A 277 -33.92 12.32 -16.11
C LEU A 277 -33.19 12.62 -17.43
N VAL A 278 -32.34 11.70 -17.90
CA VAL A 278 -31.54 11.87 -19.12
C VAL A 278 -32.27 11.36 -20.37
N GLY A 279 -33.38 10.63 -20.21
CA GLY A 279 -34.17 10.06 -21.30
C GLY A 279 -33.59 8.78 -21.90
N ILE A 280 -32.82 8.00 -21.13
CA ILE A 280 -32.19 6.76 -21.59
C ILE A 280 -32.96 5.53 -21.05
N PRO A 281 -33.32 4.55 -21.90
CA PRO A 281 -33.97 3.31 -21.44
C PRO A 281 -33.12 2.49 -20.48
N ASP A 282 -33.75 1.76 -19.54
CA ASP A 282 -33.05 0.89 -18.57
C ASP A 282 -32.07 -0.11 -19.21
N PRO A 283 -32.40 -0.81 -20.32
CA PRO A 283 -31.44 -1.74 -20.94
C PRO A 283 -30.20 -1.03 -21.48
N THR A 284 -30.36 0.17 -22.04
CA THR A 284 -29.26 0.99 -22.54
C THR A 284 -28.36 1.45 -21.40
N ALA A 285 -28.94 1.86 -20.27
CA ALA A 285 -28.17 2.19 -19.07
C ALA A 285 -27.31 1.02 -18.59
N GLY A 286 -27.86 -0.21 -18.60
CA GLY A 286 -27.11 -1.43 -18.31
C GLY A 286 -25.91 -1.64 -19.23
N TRP A 287 -26.09 -1.50 -20.55
CA TRP A 287 -25.00 -1.67 -21.52
C TRP A 287 -23.92 -0.58 -21.40
N ILE A 288 -24.29 0.65 -21.03
CA ILE A 288 -23.33 1.69 -20.71
C ILE A 288 -22.47 1.27 -19.51
N VAL A 289 -23.09 0.79 -18.41
CA VAL A 289 -22.34 0.29 -17.24
C VAL A 289 -21.40 -0.84 -17.64
N ALA A 290 -21.87 -1.81 -18.44
CA ALA A 290 -21.06 -2.93 -18.92
C ALA A 290 -19.81 -2.45 -19.69
N GLY A 291 -19.98 -1.48 -20.60
CA GLY A 291 -18.86 -0.89 -21.34
C GLY A 291 -17.84 -0.19 -20.44
N PHE A 292 -18.29 0.55 -19.43
CA PHE A 292 -17.39 1.25 -18.50
C PHE A 292 -16.76 0.33 -17.44
N LEU A 293 -17.36 -0.83 -17.14
CA LEU A 293 -16.66 -1.86 -16.37
C LEU A 293 -15.44 -2.41 -17.12
N PHE A 294 -15.48 -2.47 -18.45
CA PHE A 294 -14.28 -2.81 -19.25
C PHE A 294 -13.24 -1.67 -19.24
N PHE A 295 -13.69 -0.41 -19.16
CA PHE A 295 -12.78 0.72 -18.95
C PHE A 295 -11.94 0.54 -17.68
N ASP A 296 -12.49 0.00 -16.57
CA ASP A 296 -11.71 -0.25 -15.35
C ASP A 296 -10.52 -1.20 -15.59
N PHE A 297 -10.73 -2.26 -16.36
CA PHE A 297 -9.65 -3.17 -16.74
C PHE A 297 -8.56 -2.43 -17.54
N ALA A 298 -8.95 -1.68 -18.56
CA ALA A 298 -8.00 -0.91 -19.38
C ALA A 298 -7.26 0.15 -18.55
N TRP A 299 -7.97 0.79 -17.61
CA TRP A 299 -7.43 1.79 -16.71
C TRP A 299 -6.39 1.21 -15.76
N LEU A 300 -6.63 0.02 -15.19
CA LEU A 300 -5.66 -0.67 -14.35
C LEU A 300 -4.41 -1.10 -15.13
N VAL A 301 -4.58 -1.56 -16.38
CA VAL A 301 -3.44 -1.87 -17.26
C VAL A 301 -2.62 -0.62 -17.56
N TYR A 302 -3.28 0.52 -17.80
CA TYR A 302 -2.60 1.80 -17.98
C TYR A 302 -1.86 2.28 -16.72
N GLN A 303 -2.46 2.16 -15.54
CA GLN A 303 -1.80 2.50 -14.27
C GLN A 303 -0.57 1.61 -14.03
N ARG A 304 -0.66 0.31 -14.31
CA ARG A 304 0.48 -0.59 -14.25
C ARG A 304 1.62 -0.11 -15.16
N TYR A 305 1.29 0.31 -16.39
CA TYR A 305 2.29 0.84 -17.32
C TYR A 305 2.99 2.10 -16.78
N LEU A 306 2.26 3.01 -16.14
CA LEU A 306 2.86 4.19 -15.51
C LEU A 306 3.82 3.79 -14.37
N GLU A 307 3.42 2.88 -13.49
CA GLU A 307 4.27 2.37 -12.41
C GLU A 307 5.48 1.59 -12.95
N GLU A 308 5.33 0.90 -14.08
CA GLU A 308 6.42 0.20 -14.77
C GLU A 308 7.50 1.18 -15.26
N GLN A 309 7.09 2.34 -15.77
CA GLN A 309 8.04 3.39 -16.15
C GLN A 309 8.81 3.92 -14.95
N GLU A 310 8.14 4.15 -13.82
CA GLU A 310 8.80 4.60 -12.58
C GLU A 310 9.80 3.55 -12.06
N TYR A 311 9.42 2.27 -12.10
CA TYR A 311 10.31 1.17 -11.75
C TYR A 311 11.55 1.11 -12.66
N ARG A 312 11.37 1.14 -13.99
CA ARG A 312 12.48 1.08 -14.96
C ARG A 312 13.46 2.24 -14.77
N ALA A 313 12.94 3.44 -14.53
CA ALA A 313 13.75 4.62 -14.28
C ALA A 313 14.62 4.45 -13.02
N GLN A 314 14.06 3.92 -11.94
CA GLN A 314 14.78 3.66 -10.69
C GLN A 314 15.79 2.53 -10.82
N LYS A 315 15.45 1.47 -11.54
CA LYS A 315 16.36 0.37 -11.81
C LYS A 315 17.58 0.86 -12.60
N SER A 316 17.36 1.64 -13.65
CA SER A 316 18.44 2.26 -14.43
C SER A 316 19.31 3.20 -13.57
N GLN A 317 18.73 3.91 -12.60
CA GLN A 317 19.50 4.71 -11.65
C GLN A 317 20.42 3.85 -10.78
N LEU A 318 19.87 2.81 -10.13
CA LEU A 318 20.67 1.92 -9.29
C LEU A 318 21.78 1.22 -10.07
N GLU A 319 21.52 0.83 -11.32
CA GLU A 319 22.52 0.25 -12.22
C GLU A 319 23.64 1.24 -12.56
N ARG A 320 23.31 2.52 -12.81
CA ARG A 320 24.31 3.57 -13.04
C ARG A 320 25.18 3.83 -11.81
N GLU A 321 24.57 3.99 -10.63
CA GLU A 321 25.28 4.16 -9.35
C GLU A 321 26.20 2.96 -9.08
N TRP A 322 25.73 1.74 -9.37
CA TRP A 322 26.51 0.52 -9.17
C TRP A 322 27.72 0.44 -10.10
N CYS A 323 27.56 0.76 -11.39
CA CYS A 323 28.67 0.83 -12.33
C CYS A 323 29.71 1.88 -11.91
N GLN A 324 29.27 3.08 -11.56
CA GLN A 324 30.17 4.16 -11.11
C GLN A 324 30.95 3.76 -9.86
N ALA A 325 30.28 3.21 -8.84
CA ALA A 325 30.94 2.75 -7.62
C ALA A 325 31.97 1.63 -7.89
N LYS A 326 31.68 0.75 -8.87
CA LYS A 326 32.59 -0.32 -9.29
C LYS A 326 33.82 0.21 -10.03
N ASP A 327 33.66 1.19 -10.90
CA ASP A 327 34.76 1.85 -11.60
C ASP A 327 35.65 2.63 -10.62
N GLU A 328 35.05 3.32 -9.64
CA GLU A 328 35.77 3.97 -8.55
C GLU A 328 36.55 2.97 -7.68
N LEU A 329 35.93 1.82 -7.35
CA LEU A 329 36.61 0.78 -6.58
C LEU A 329 37.82 0.22 -7.35
N THR A 330 37.66 0.01 -8.66
CA THR A 330 38.74 -0.50 -9.51
C THR A 330 39.90 0.51 -9.55
N SER A 331 39.60 1.80 -9.72
CA SER A 331 40.58 2.88 -9.67
C SER A 331 41.28 2.98 -8.29
N CYS A 332 40.52 2.84 -7.21
CA CYS A 332 41.05 2.81 -5.83
C CYS A 332 42.02 1.64 -5.61
N LEU A 333 41.66 0.44 -6.09
CA LEU A 333 42.50 -0.75 -6.00
C LEU A 333 43.77 -0.64 -6.87
N GLU A 334 43.71 0.05 -8.01
CA GLU A 334 44.89 0.33 -8.83
C GLU A 334 45.84 1.30 -8.15
N GLN A 335 45.33 2.37 -7.53
CA GLN A 335 46.15 3.31 -6.76
C GLN A 335 46.85 2.62 -5.59
N LEU A 336 46.18 1.71 -4.89
CA LEU A 336 46.76 0.93 -3.79
C LEU A 336 47.97 0.06 -4.21
N LYS A 337 48.11 -0.27 -5.50
CA LYS A 337 49.27 -1.02 -6.01
C LYS A 337 50.53 -0.15 -6.14
N ASN A 338 50.42 1.17 -6.04
CA ASN A 338 51.57 2.06 -6.11
C ASN A 338 52.44 1.92 -4.84
N GLU A 339 53.66 1.42 -5.00
CA GLU A 339 54.59 1.14 -3.90
C GLU A 339 55.09 2.42 -3.20
N ASP A 340 55.07 3.57 -3.89
CA ASP A 340 55.56 4.86 -3.40
C ASP A 340 54.58 5.61 -2.47
N LEU A 341 53.42 5.01 -2.17
CA LEU A 341 52.41 5.63 -1.31
C LEU A 341 52.87 5.76 0.15
N LYS A 342 52.70 6.96 0.71
CA LYS A 342 52.87 7.18 2.16
C LYS A 342 51.86 6.33 2.93
N LYS A 343 52.26 5.85 4.11
CA LYS A 343 51.42 4.98 4.96
C LYS A 343 50.02 5.57 5.24
N GLU A 344 49.94 6.85 5.58
CA GLU A 344 48.65 7.52 5.85
C GLU A 344 47.73 7.59 4.62
N GLU A 345 48.29 7.76 3.43
CA GLU A 345 47.53 7.81 2.17
C GLU A 345 47.03 6.42 1.78
N ARG A 346 47.86 5.40 2.01
CA ARG A 346 47.49 3.99 1.85
C ARG A 346 46.34 3.59 2.79
N ASP A 347 46.40 4.00 4.06
CA ASP A 347 45.34 3.71 5.03
C ASP A 347 44.01 4.38 4.64
N ARG A 348 44.04 5.62 4.12
CA ARG A 348 42.86 6.31 3.60
C ARG A 348 42.27 5.61 2.37
N LEU A 349 43.12 5.18 1.43
CA LEU A 349 42.69 4.45 0.24
C LEU A 349 42.09 3.08 0.61
N HIS A 350 42.67 2.37 1.57
CA HIS A 350 42.09 1.13 2.09
C HIS A 350 40.67 1.35 2.64
N ALA A 351 40.49 2.35 3.51
CA ALA A 351 39.18 2.69 4.05
C ALA A 351 38.17 3.08 2.95
N ARG A 352 38.61 3.80 1.90
CA ARG A 352 37.76 4.14 0.75
C ARG A 352 37.37 2.90 -0.07
N CYS A 353 38.31 2.01 -0.35
CA CYS A 353 38.04 0.77 -1.07
C CYS A 353 37.08 -0.14 -0.28
N GLU A 354 37.24 -0.25 1.04
CA GLU A 354 36.29 -0.98 1.91
C GLU A 354 34.89 -0.35 1.89
N PHE A 355 34.80 0.99 1.98
CA PHE A 355 33.54 1.71 1.84
C PHE A 355 32.85 1.43 0.50
N LEU A 356 33.59 1.55 -0.61
CA LEU A 356 33.05 1.34 -1.95
C LEU A 356 32.55 -0.10 -2.14
N SER A 357 33.27 -1.09 -1.62
CA SER A 357 32.84 -2.49 -1.63
C SER A 357 31.50 -2.68 -0.88
N ALA A 358 31.37 -2.10 0.31
CA ALA A 358 30.12 -2.13 1.08
C ALA A 358 28.97 -1.38 0.37
N HIS A 359 29.28 -0.26 -0.30
CA HIS A 359 28.31 0.51 -1.08
C HIS A 359 27.78 -0.28 -2.28
N ILE A 360 28.66 -0.93 -3.05
CA ILE A 360 28.30 -1.81 -4.17
C ILE A 360 27.39 -2.94 -3.69
N ALA A 361 27.71 -3.58 -2.56
CA ALA A 361 26.89 -4.63 -1.97
C ALA A 361 25.49 -4.11 -1.56
N SER A 362 25.42 -2.91 -0.96
CA SER A 362 24.14 -2.26 -0.64
C SER A 362 23.33 -1.94 -1.90
N LEU A 363 23.94 -1.35 -2.93
CA LEU A 363 23.25 -1.03 -4.18
C LEU A 363 22.67 -2.29 -4.85
N LYS A 364 23.42 -3.39 -4.86
CA LYS A 364 22.93 -4.67 -5.37
C LYS A 364 21.71 -5.16 -4.60
N LYS A 365 21.75 -5.11 -3.27
CA LYS A 365 20.62 -5.48 -2.41
C LYS A 365 19.41 -4.58 -2.59
N GLN A 366 19.61 -3.27 -2.76
CA GLN A 366 18.53 -2.33 -3.06
C GLN A 366 17.88 -2.64 -4.42
N SER A 367 18.67 -2.99 -5.43
CA SER A 367 18.16 -3.42 -6.74
C SER A 367 17.30 -4.69 -6.62
N ASP A 368 17.78 -5.69 -5.86
CA ASP A 368 17.04 -6.94 -5.68
C ASP A 368 15.71 -6.70 -4.91
N GLN A 369 15.73 -5.83 -3.90
CA GLN A 369 14.51 -5.43 -3.19
C GLN A 369 13.54 -4.65 -4.08
N LEU A 370 14.06 -3.78 -4.95
CA LEU A 370 13.25 -3.06 -5.92
C LEU A 370 12.55 -4.04 -6.87
N ASP A 371 13.26 -5.06 -7.38
CA ASP A 371 12.70 -6.10 -8.24
C ASP A 371 11.60 -6.91 -7.54
N ILE A 372 11.80 -7.31 -6.28
CA ILE A 372 10.79 -8.00 -5.47
C ILE A 372 9.55 -7.11 -5.27
N SER A 373 9.76 -5.85 -4.90
CA SER A 373 8.66 -4.89 -4.67
C SER A 373 7.85 -4.63 -5.93
N TRP A 374 8.53 -4.50 -7.08
CA TRP A 374 7.90 -4.35 -8.39
C TRP A 374 7.14 -5.61 -8.80
N GLY A 375 7.73 -6.80 -8.62
CA GLY A 375 7.07 -8.07 -8.89
C GLY A 375 5.75 -8.22 -8.12
N ALA A 376 5.76 -7.87 -6.83
CA ALA A 376 4.56 -7.88 -6.00
C ALA A 376 3.52 -6.83 -6.45
N LEU A 377 3.97 -5.60 -6.76
CA LEU A 377 3.10 -4.51 -7.24
C LEU A 377 2.46 -4.85 -8.60
N SER A 378 3.26 -5.28 -9.57
CA SER A 378 2.80 -5.70 -10.90
C SER A 378 1.82 -6.88 -10.80
N SER A 379 2.09 -7.86 -9.94
CA SER A 379 1.15 -8.97 -9.70
C SER A 379 -0.17 -8.48 -9.10
N THR A 380 -0.13 -7.48 -8.22
CA THR A 380 -1.33 -6.88 -7.62
C THR A 380 -2.17 -6.14 -8.67
N PHE A 381 -1.53 -5.43 -9.61
CA PHE A 381 -2.24 -4.85 -10.75
C PHE A 381 -2.94 -5.93 -11.57
N TRP A 382 -2.27 -7.03 -11.90
CA TRP A 382 -2.90 -8.12 -12.64
C TRP A 382 -4.05 -8.78 -11.88
N PHE A 383 -3.91 -8.95 -10.57
CA PHE A 383 -4.98 -9.44 -9.70
C PHE A 383 -6.20 -8.52 -9.71
N ASN A 384 -5.99 -7.21 -9.60
CA ASN A 384 -7.06 -6.21 -9.71
C ASN A 384 -7.66 -6.15 -11.13
N SER A 385 -6.84 -6.28 -12.17
CA SER A 385 -7.33 -6.33 -13.56
C SER A 385 -8.18 -7.58 -13.80
N ALA A 386 -7.80 -8.73 -13.25
CA ALA A 386 -8.62 -9.94 -13.30
C ALA A 386 -9.94 -9.74 -12.56
N ALA A 387 -9.94 -9.07 -11.40
CA ALA A 387 -11.15 -8.69 -10.70
C ALA A 387 -12.04 -7.77 -11.56
N ALA A 388 -11.49 -6.73 -12.16
CA ALA A 388 -12.23 -5.84 -13.08
C ALA A 388 -12.88 -6.61 -14.23
N LEU A 389 -12.13 -7.51 -14.85
CA LEU A 389 -12.61 -8.31 -15.98
C LEU A 389 -13.71 -9.29 -15.56
N LEU A 390 -13.56 -9.96 -14.41
CA LEU A 390 -14.60 -10.82 -13.84
C LEU A 390 -15.87 -10.03 -13.51
N LEU A 391 -15.71 -8.82 -12.98
CA LEU A 391 -16.83 -7.92 -12.70
C LEU A 391 -17.57 -7.52 -13.98
N ALA A 392 -16.84 -7.10 -15.01
CA ALA A 392 -17.37 -6.73 -16.32
C ALA A 392 -18.05 -7.92 -17.01
N ALA A 393 -17.38 -9.07 -17.04
CA ALA A 393 -17.89 -10.29 -17.67
C ALA A 393 -19.13 -10.83 -16.96
N GLY A 394 -19.11 -10.92 -15.62
CA GLY A 394 -20.26 -11.34 -14.82
C GLY A 394 -21.45 -10.41 -15.02
N PHE A 395 -21.23 -9.09 -14.95
CA PHE A 395 -22.31 -8.12 -15.15
C PHE A 395 -22.90 -8.21 -16.56
N THR A 396 -22.04 -8.25 -17.59
CA THR A 396 -22.47 -8.35 -18.99
C THR A 396 -23.22 -9.65 -19.26
N ALA A 397 -22.70 -10.79 -18.77
CA ALA A 397 -23.34 -12.09 -18.91
C ALA A 397 -24.72 -12.11 -18.23
N SER A 398 -24.89 -11.43 -17.08
CA SER A 398 -26.19 -11.33 -16.40
C SER A 398 -27.27 -10.63 -17.24
N MET A 399 -26.87 -9.79 -18.21
CA MET A 399 -27.79 -9.10 -19.11
C MET A 399 -28.17 -9.93 -20.35
N VAL A 400 -27.29 -10.84 -20.78
CA VAL A 400 -27.51 -11.68 -21.97
C VAL A 400 -28.20 -12.99 -21.60
N LEU A 401 -27.88 -13.55 -20.44
CA LEU A 401 -28.41 -14.84 -19.99
C LEU A 401 -29.78 -14.66 -19.35
N THR A 402 -30.75 -15.46 -19.78
CA THR A 402 -32.14 -15.39 -19.29
C THR A 402 -32.46 -16.45 -18.23
N ALA A 403 -31.69 -17.54 -18.17
CA ALA A 403 -31.90 -18.61 -17.20
C ALA A 403 -31.60 -18.10 -15.76
N PRO A 404 -32.54 -18.22 -14.81
CA PRO A 404 -32.36 -17.67 -13.45
C PRO A 404 -31.10 -18.13 -12.72
N VAL A 405 -30.76 -19.42 -12.86
CA VAL A 405 -29.53 -20.01 -12.29
C VAL A 405 -28.27 -19.36 -12.87
N MET A 406 -28.27 -19.06 -14.16
CA MET A 406 -27.14 -18.43 -14.83
C MET A 406 -26.98 -16.97 -14.41
N VAL A 407 -28.10 -16.24 -14.28
CA VAL A 407 -28.10 -14.85 -13.76
C VAL A 407 -27.56 -14.80 -12.33
N LEU A 408 -27.94 -15.77 -11.49
CA LEU A 408 -27.41 -15.88 -10.13
C LEU A 408 -25.90 -16.13 -10.12
N ALA A 409 -25.42 -17.09 -10.93
CA ALA A 409 -24.00 -17.38 -11.07
C ALA A 409 -23.20 -16.14 -11.51
N CYS A 410 -23.76 -15.34 -12.42
CA CYS A 410 -23.14 -14.10 -12.88
C CYS A 410 -22.95 -13.08 -11.75
N TYR A 411 -23.97 -12.86 -10.91
CA TYR A 411 -23.84 -11.93 -9.76
C TYR A 411 -22.95 -12.48 -8.64
N ALA A 412 -22.88 -13.80 -8.48
CA ALA A 412 -21.92 -14.43 -7.58
C ALA A 412 -20.47 -14.18 -8.05
N ILE A 413 -20.20 -14.25 -9.36
CA ILE A 413 -18.91 -13.89 -9.94
C ILE A 413 -18.58 -12.41 -9.69
N CYS A 414 -19.55 -11.50 -9.86
CA CYS A 414 -19.35 -10.08 -9.52
C CYS A 414 -19.02 -9.88 -8.04
N THR A 415 -19.70 -10.60 -7.15
CA THR A 415 -19.42 -10.57 -5.71
C THR A 415 -18.00 -11.04 -5.39
N PHE A 416 -17.57 -12.13 -6.04
CA PHE A 416 -16.21 -12.65 -5.92
C PHE A 416 -15.18 -11.64 -6.44
N ALA A 417 -15.44 -10.98 -7.57
CA ALA A 417 -14.57 -9.94 -8.12
C ALA A 417 -14.38 -8.75 -7.15
N VAL A 418 -15.45 -8.29 -6.49
CA VAL A 418 -15.32 -7.23 -5.49
C VAL A 418 -14.59 -7.70 -4.24
N ALA A 419 -14.79 -8.96 -3.82
CA ALA A 419 -14.01 -9.56 -2.74
C ALA A 419 -12.51 -9.65 -3.06
N MET A 420 -12.14 -9.84 -4.34
CA MET A 420 -10.75 -9.73 -4.77
C MET A 420 -10.21 -8.31 -4.53
N TYR A 421 -10.92 -7.25 -4.95
CA TYR A 421 -10.48 -5.87 -4.68
C TYR A 421 -10.26 -5.61 -3.18
N LEU A 422 -11.17 -6.09 -2.33
CA LEU A 422 -11.04 -5.98 -0.86
C LEU A 422 -9.88 -6.80 -0.28
N SER A 423 -9.34 -7.75 -1.05
CA SER A 423 -8.24 -8.63 -0.65
C SER A 423 -6.90 -8.26 -1.30
N ALA A 424 -6.84 -7.17 -2.08
CA ALA A 424 -5.67 -6.79 -2.86
C ALA A 424 -4.42 -6.54 -2.01
N ASP A 425 -4.56 -5.90 -0.84
CA ASP A 425 -3.43 -5.65 0.07
C ASP A 425 -2.86 -6.94 0.66
N ALA A 426 -3.74 -7.88 1.06
CA ALA A 426 -3.33 -9.19 1.56
C ALA A 426 -2.64 -10.01 0.44
N PHE A 427 -3.14 -9.92 -0.79
CA PHE A 427 -2.51 -10.54 -1.96
C PHE A 427 -1.13 -9.94 -2.25
N LYS A 428 -0.99 -8.61 -2.21
CA LYS A 428 0.31 -7.92 -2.40
C LYS A 428 1.35 -8.42 -1.40
N LYS A 429 0.96 -8.49 -0.12
CA LYS A 429 1.83 -9.00 0.96
C LYS A 429 2.21 -10.47 0.74
N TYR A 430 1.25 -11.30 0.35
CA TYR A 430 1.51 -12.70 -0.03
C TYR A 430 2.53 -12.79 -1.17
N GLN A 431 2.35 -12.03 -2.25
CA GLN A 431 3.25 -12.05 -3.40
C GLN A 431 4.65 -11.54 -3.05
N GLU A 432 4.76 -10.50 -2.24
CA GLU A 432 6.06 -10.02 -1.75
C GLU A 432 6.81 -11.12 -0.99
N LYS A 433 6.11 -11.85 -0.10
CA LYS A 433 6.70 -12.96 0.66
C LYS A 433 7.00 -14.18 -0.21
N ASN A 434 6.19 -14.45 -1.24
CA ASN A 434 6.46 -15.49 -2.22
C ASN A 434 7.76 -15.22 -2.99
N LEU A 435 7.92 -13.99 -3.50
CA LEU A 435 9.13 -13.60 -4.23
C LEU A 435 10.37 -13.56 -3.32
N GLN A 436 10.23 -13.16 -2.05
CA GLN A 436 11.31 -13.27 -1.06
C GLN A 436 11.73 -14.73 -0.82
N PHE A 437 10.76 -15.65 -0.78
CA PHE A 437 11.02 -17.08 -0.65
C PHE A 437 11.68 -17.68 -1.90
N GLU A 438 11.23 -17.30 -3.10
CA GLU A 438 11.87 -17.72 -4.36
C GLU A 438 13.32 -17.22 -4.44
N TYR A 439 13.57 -15.96 -4.09
CA TYR A 439 14.91 -15.40 -4.03
C TYR A 439 15.81 -16.17 -3.04
N ALA A 440 15.28 -16.47 -1.85
CA ALA A 440 15.98 -17.25 -0.83
C ALA A 440 16.30 -18.68 -1.28
N ASN A 441 15.41 -19.31 -2.05
CA ASN A 441 15.66 -20.65 -2.62
C ASN A 441 16.77 -20.64 -3.67
N ILE A 442 16.86 -19.58 -4.48
CA ILE A 442 17.91 -19.43 -5.49
C ILE A 442 19.28 -19.22 -4.81
N HIS A 443 19.31 -18.43 -3.73
CA HIS A 443 20.54 -18.11 -2.98
C HIS A 443 20.67 -18.96 -1.69
N LYS A 444 20.21 -20.21 -1.75
CA LYS A 444 20.14 -21.07 -0.56
C LYS A 444 21.51 -21.28 0.09
N ASP A 445 22.57 -21.31 -0.71
CA ASP A 445 23.95 -21.49 -0.25
C ASP A 445 24.50 -20.28 0.52
N GLU A 446 23.87 -19.10 0.37
CA GLU A 446 24.24 -17.87 1.06
C GLU A 446 23.41 -17.63 2.35
N MET A 447 22.42 -18.50 2.62
CA MET A 447 21.51 -18.36 3.75
C MET A 447 21.75 -19.40 4.83
N THR A 448 21.62 -18.97 6.07
CA THR A 448 21.60 -19.89 7.21
C THR A 448 20.29 -20.70 7.23
N PRO A 449 20.29 -21.94 7.77
CA PRO A 449 19.06 -22.74 7.92
C PRO A 449 17.96 -22.00 8.70
N VAL A 450 18.35 -21.15 9.66
CA VAL A 450 17.44 -20.34 10.47
C VAL A 450 16.77 -19.25 9.62
N GLU A 451 17.53 -18.55 8.76
CA GLU A 451 16.98 -17.55 7.85
C GLU A 451 16.00 -18.19 6.85
N MET A 452 16.37 -19.35 6.30
CA MET A 452 15.51 -20.06 5.37
C MET A 452 14.20 -20.51 6.04
N ALA A 453 14.26 -21.02 7.27
CA ALA A 453 13.07 -21.38 8.05
C ALA A 453 12.19 -20.15 8.34
N LYS A 454 12.79 -18.99 8.62
CA LYS A 454 12.06 -17.73 8.85
C LYS A 454 11.34 -17.26 7.58
N VAL A 455 12.02 -17.23 6.44
CA VAL A 455 11.41 -16.82 5.16
C VAL A 455 10.26 -17.76 4.77
N MET A 456 10.42 -19.08 4.99
CA MET A 456 9.36 -20.06 4.77
C MET A 456 8.16 -19.85 5.71
N LYS A 457 8.40 -19.55 6.99
CA LYS A 457 7.34 -19.23 7.95
C LYS A 457 6.57 -17.97 7.55
N ASP A 458 7.28 -16.89 7.20
CA ASP A 458 6.70 -15.63 6.72
C ASP A 458 5.82 -15.84 5.48
N TYR A 459 6.31 -16.64 4.52
CA TYR A 459 5.55 -17.01 3.32
C TYR A 459 4.26 -17.75 3.66
N ASN A 460 4.33 -18.80 4.48
CA ASN A 460 3.17 -19.58 4.87
C ASN A 460 2.14 -18.73 5.64
N GLN A 461 2.61 -17.84 6.52
CA GLN A 461 1.74 -16.91 7.25
C GLN A 461 1.03 -15.94 6.29
N ALA A 462 1.75 -15.32 5.36
CA ALA A 462 1.16 -14.40 4.40
C ALA A 462 0.18 -15.10 3.45
N ARG A 463 0.48 -16.34 3.02
CA ARG A 463 -0.44 -17.17 2.23
C ARG A 463 -1.73 -17.46 2.98
N ASN A 464 -1.64 -17.90 4.24
CA ASN A 464 -2.80 -18.18 5.06
C ASN A 464 -3.63 -16.92 5.32
N GLU A 465 -2.98 -15.79 5.59
CA GLU A 465 -3.63 -14.49 5.76
C GLU A 465 -4.37 -14.07 4.49
N PHE A 466 -3.79 -14.25 3.31
CA PHE A 466 -4.45 -13.99 2.04
C PHE A 466 -5.67 -14.89 1.83
N ILE A 467 -5.53 -16.21 1.97
CA ILE A 467 -6.64 -17.17 1.79
C ILE A 467 -7.79 -16.85 2.76
N LEU A 468 -7.48 -16.62 4.03
CA LEU A 468 -8.48 -16.29 5.04
C LEU A 468 -9.15 -14.93 4.75
N THR A 469 -8.40 -13.94 4.30
CA THR A 469 -8.95 -12.63 3.91
C THR A 469 -9.88 -12.77 2.72
N MET A 470 -9.50 -13.54 1.70
CA MET A 470 -10.35 -13.79 0.54
C MET A 470 -11.63 -14.53 0.92
N ALA A 471 -11.52 -15.62 1.68
CA ALA A 471 -12.67 -16.40 2.14
C ALA A 471 -13.61 -15.52 3.00
N LYS A 472 -13.05 -14.72 3.91
CA LYS A 472 -13.79 -13.76 4.72
C LYS A 472 -14.53 -12.75 3.84
N ASN A 473 -13.85 -12.13 2.88
CA ASN A 473 -14.40 -11.11 2.00
C ASN A 473 -15.40 -11.68 0.97
N VAL A 474 -15.44 -12.99 0.73
CA VAL A 474 -16.50 -13.62 -0.10
C VAL A 474 -17.72 -14.03 0.75
N LEU A 475 -17.48 -14.66 1.90
CA LEU A 475 -18.51 -15.38 2.63
C LEU A 475 -19.18 -14.55 3.73
N MET A 476 -18.39 -13.84 4.54
CA MET A 476 -18.91 -13.17 5.74
C MET A 476 -20.00 -12.14 5.44
N PRO A 477 -19.87 -11.30 4.40
CA PRO A 477 -20.85 -10.25 4.15
C PRO A 477 -22.17 -10.84 3.65
N THR A 478 -22.12 -11.86 2.78
CA THR A 478 -23.30 -12.65 2.39
C THR A 478 -23.96 -13.27 3.63
N LEU A 479 -23.17 -13.88 4.52
CA LEU A 479 -23.66 -14.45 5.77
C LEU A 479 -24.33 -13.40 6.66
N PHE A 480 -23.71 -12.23 6.86
CA PHE A 480 -24.27 -11.14 7.66
C PHE A 480 -25.56 -10.59 7.06
N ILE A 481 -25.60 -10.36 5.74
CA ILE A 481 -26.78 -9.82 5.05
C ILE A 481 -27.94 -10.81 5.14
N VAL A 482 -27.70 -12.09 4.84
CA VAL A 482 -28.72 -13.14 4.95
C VAL A 482 -29.19 -13.27 6.40
N THR A 483 -28.28 -13.35 7.35
CA THR A 483 -28.63 -13.47 8.78
C THR A 483 -29.44 -12.26 9.22
N PHE A 484 -29.03 -11.03 8.88
CA PHE A 484 -29.76 -9.82 9.24
C PHE A 484 -31.15 -9.76 8.63
N ALA A 485 -31.28 -10.16 7.36
CA ALA A 485 -32.56 -10.14 6.66
C ALA A 485 -33.53 -11.21 7.19
N VAL A 486 -33.02 -12.36 7.67
CA VAL A 486 -33.82 -13.44 8.26
C VAL A 486 -34.13 -13.17 9.75
N CYS A 487 -33.13 -12.75 10.54
CA CYS A 487 -33.23 -12.49 11.97
C CYS A 487 -32.12 -11.50 12.42
N TRP A 488 -32.51 -10.25 12.63
CA TRP A 488 -31.56 -9.18 13.01
C TRP A 488 -30.92 -9.44 14.39
N GLU A 489 -31.61 -10.11 15.32
CA GLU A 489 -31.07 -10.48 16.63
C GLU A 489 -29.92 -11.49 16.48
N ALA A 490 -30.09 -12.49 15.63
CA ALA A 490 -29.03 -13.45 15.32
C ALA A 490 -27.83 -12.77 14.64
N ALA A 491 -28.08 -11.77 13.79
CA ALA A 491 -27.01 -10.98 13.18
C ALA A 491 -26.21 -10.17 14.20
N LEU A 492 -26.84 -9.65 15.25
CA LEU A 492 -26.13 -8.98 16.35
C LEU A 492 -25.23 -9.94 17.12
N VAL A 493 -25.73 -11.15 17.43
CA VAL A 493 -24.93 -12.18 18.11
C VAL A 493 -23.74 -12.60 17.24
N LEU A 494 -23.98 -12.83 15.94
CA LEU A 494 -22.91 -13.15 14.98
C LEU A 494 -21.88 -12.03 14.89
N THR A 495 -22.32 -10.77 14.92
CA THR A 495 -21.44 -9.60 14.89
C THR A 495 -20.58 -9.53 16.15
N ALA A 496 -21.17 -9.73 17.33
CA ALA A 496 -20.45 -9.76 18.60
C ALA A 496 -19.41 -10.89 18.63
N ALA A 497 -19.80 -12.11 18.21
CA ALA A 497 -18.90 -13.26 18.11
C ALA A 497 -17.74 -12.98 17.14
N TYR A 498 -18.04 -12.35 16.01
CA TYR A 498 -17.04 -11.97 15.02
C TYR A 498 -16.05 -10.92 15.52
N ILE A 499 -16.54 -9.89 16.23
CA ILE A 499 -15.68 -8.89 16.89
C ILE A 499 -14.77 -9.57 17.90
N GLY A 500 -15.32 -10.46 18.75
CA GLY A 500 -14.55 -11.25 19.71
C GLY A 500 -13.44 -12.07 19.04
N TYR A 501 -13.75 -12.74 17.93
CA TYR A 501 -12.78 -13.50 17.15
C TYR A 501 -11.67 -12.61 16.56
N GLN A 502 -12.01 -11.42 16.04
CA GLN A 502 -11.00 -10.48 15.53
C GLN A 502 -10.09 -9.95 16.63
N LEU A 503 -10.64 -9.67 17.82
CA LEU A 503 -9.87 -9.26 18.98
C LEU A 503 -8.92 -10.37 19.45
N TYR A 504 -9.39 -11.62 19.47
CA TYR A 504 -8.56 -12.78 19.79
C TYR A 504 -7.42 -12.95 18.78
N ASN A 505 -7.70 -12.91 17.48
CA ASN A 505 -6.65 -12.99 16.46
C ASN A 505 -5.63 -11.85 16.55
N ALA A 506 -6.08 -10.63 16.87
CA ALA A 506 -5.18 -9.49 17.09
C ALA A 506 -4.28 -9.72 18.31
N TYR A 507 -4.81 -10.31 19.38
CA TYR A 507 -4.04 -10.72 20.55
C TYR A 507 -2.98 -11.76 20.21
N THR A 508 -3.34 -12.84 19.51
CA THR A 508 -2.39 -13.90 19.14
C THR A 508 -1.27 -13.38 18.23
N LYS A 509 -1.60 -12.50 17.27
CA LYS A 509 -0.58 -11.85 16.43
C LYS A 509 0.36 -10.96 17.25
N TYR A 510 -0.17 -10.26 18.24
CA TYR A 510 0.63 -9.44 19.15
C TYR A 510 1.60 -10.30 19.96
N THR A 511 1.13 -11.40 20.55
CA THR A 511 1.97 -12.33 21.34
C THR A 511 3.04 -12.99 20.47
N GLU A 512 2.70 -13.46 19.27
CA GLU A 512 3.67 -14.04 18.34
C GLU A 512 4.75 -13.03 17.91
N THR A 513 4.35 -11.77 17.67
CA THR A 513 5.30 -10.70 17.33
C THR A 513 6.23 -10.40 18.50
N LYS A 514 5.70 -10.41 19.72
CA LYS A 514 6.47 -10.23 20.95
C LYS A 514 7.48 -11.37 21.16
N GLU A 515 7.04 -12.62 21.06
CA GLU A 515 7.91 -13.79 21.20
C GLU A 515 9.00 -13.86 20.13
N ASN A 516 8.69 -13.49 18.88
CA ASN A 516 9.68 -13.43 17.81
C ASN A 516 10.75 -12.35 18.05
N ASN A 517 10.41 -11.27 18.75
CA ASN A 517 11.36 -10.21 19.12
C ASN A 517 12.19 -10.61 20.34
N GLU A 518 11.60 -11.28 21.35
CA GLU A 518 12.30 -11.74 22.55
C GLU A 518 13.26 -12.91 22.28
N ASN A 519 12.87 -13.88 21.44
CA ASN A 519 13.73 -15.00 21.05
C ASN A 519 14.91 -14.60 20.14
N GLN A 520 14.90 -13.40 19.56
CA GLN A 520 16.02 -12.84 18.80
C GLN A 520 17.04 -12.09 19.69
N GLY A 521 16.68 -11.80 20.95
CA GLY A 521 17.57 -11.20 21.97
C GLY A 521 18.30 -12.22 22.85
N LEU A 522 17.93 -13.50 22.78
CA LEU A 522 18.50 -14.58 23.60
C LEU A 522 19.32 -15.55 22.73
N THR A 523 20.52 -15.13 22.32
CA THR A 523 21.61 -16.09 22.10
C THR A 523 22.63 -15.88 23.21
N PRO A 524 22.82 -16.86 24.13
CA PRO A 524 23.83 -16.72 25.17
C PRO A 524 25.20 -16.66 24.49
N SER A 525 26.02 -15.70 24.93
CA SER A 525 27.45 -15.70 24.68
C SER A 525 27.99 -17.09 25.04
N PRO A 526 28.77 -17.77 24.18
CA PRO A 526 29.60 -18.84 24.64
C PRO A 526 30.62 -18.17 25.58
N SER A 527 30.45 -18.47 26.87
CA SER A 527 31.40 -18.12 27.91
C SER A 527 32.77 -18.64 27.51
N CYS A 528 33.76 -17.75 27.48
CA CYS A 528 35.16 -18.10 27.39
C CYS A 528 35.52 -19.14 28.46
N VAL A 529 36.14 -20.23 28.03
CA VAL A 529 37.19 -20.94 28.78
C VAL A 529 38.38 -21.02 27.86
#